data_AF-A0A397PBV7-F1
#
_entry.id   AF-A0A397PBV7-F1
#
_cell.length_a   1.000
_cell.length_b   1.000
_cell.length_c   1.000
_cell.angle_alpha   90.00
_cell.angle_beta   90.00
_cell.angle_gamma   90.00
#
_symmetry.space_group_name_H-M   'P 1'
#
loop_
_entity.id
_entity.type
_entity.pdbx_description
1 polymer ?
#
loop_
_entity_poly.entity_id
_entity_poly.type
_entity_poly.pdbx_seq_one_letter_code
_entity_poly.pdbx_strand_id
1 'polypeptide(L)'
;MQARRRIEQIFDAAVLDILKPVELADLRVAVLYGDEGNPPAIAITCESLGQLDLGWIETSDAPIPWRAAIYSALEKTLGLALPVFGYDDLFEEISMYYWEGQTDDEAARHCMIEYQGVSPDELDETMLPSAMNARRPEWMIGANAEKPTRLPTILQKKLRRLRKAYKALGNLSPEGNAWHFDRDIIYEYVPHFEECSTLPPLTLVPVDQFAREVDDVARHGMELGFMDVAGVCPLPEANQIDSWFTSLEIGAQFLLAAQELIQLDPTKL
;
A
#
# COMPACT_ATOMS: atom_id res chain seq x y z
N MET A 1 27.56 24.58 15.00
CA MET A 1 26.65 24.75 13.84
C MET A 1 27.16 24.09 12.56
N GLN A 2 28.43 24.25 12.14
CA GLN A 2 28.93 23.60 10.92
C GLN A 2 28.93 22.04 10.97
N ALA A 3 29.27 21.43 12.12
CA ALA A 3 29.27 19.97 12.26
C ALA A 3 27.86 19.35 12.11
N ARG A 4 26.84 19.93 12.76
CA ARG A 4 25.44 19.51 12.64
C ARG A 4 24.95 19.57 11.19
N ARG A 5 25.12 20.71 10.53
CA ARG A 5 24.75 20.87 9.11
C ARG A 5 25.44 19.85 8.21
N ARG A 6 26.71 19.54 8.50
CA ARG A 6 27.44 18.53 7.75
C ARG A 6 26.89 17.11 7.96
N ILE A 7 26.46 16.77 9.18
CA ILE A 7 25.81 15.49 9.47
C ILE A 7 24.48 15.38 8.74
N GLU A 8 23.63 16.42 8.83
CA GLU A 8 22.35 16.51 8.11
C GLU A 8 22.56 16.32 6.59
N GLN A 9 23.52 17.05 6.00
CA GLN A 9 23.83 16.93 4.57
C GLN A 9 24.30 15.52 4.15
N ILE A 10 25.09 14.84 4.99
CA ILE A 10 25.58 13.48 4.71
C ILE A 10 24.43 12.48 4.83
N PHE A 11 23.59 12.63 5.85
CA PHE A 11 22.42 11.79 6.06
C PHE A 11 21.45 11.92 4.87
N ASP A 12 21.07 13.15 4.52
CA ASP A 12 20.14 13.42 3.42
C ASP A 12 20.68 12.87 2.10
N ALA A 13 21.98 13.06 1.81
CA ALA A 13 22.60 12.52 0.61
C ALA A 13 22.55 10.98 0.56
N ALA A 14 22.84 10.31 1.68
CA ALA A 14 22.80 8.85 1.76
C ALA A 14 21.37 8.30 1.58
N VAL A 15 20.38 8.92 2.21
CA VAL A 15 18.96 8.55 2.05
C VAL A 15 18.52 8.75 0.61
N LEU A 16 18.83 9.90 0.02
CA LEU A 16 18.48 10.20 -1.37
C LEU A 16 19.15 9.21 -2.33
N ASP A 17 20.42 8.85 -2.12
CA ASP A 17 21.10 7.88 -2.98
C ASP A 17 20.42 6.50 -2.95
N ILE A 18 19.87 6.09 -1.80
CA ILE A 18 19.15 4.81 -1.63
C ILE A 18 17.75 4.87 -2.26
N LEU A 19 16.99 5.95 -2.01
CA LEU A 19 15.59 6.04 -2.41
C LEU A 19 15.36 6.60 -3.82
N LYS A 20 16.31 7.36 -4.38
CA LYS A 20 16.18 7.99 -5.71
C LYS A 20 15.74 7.05 -6.84
N PRO A 21 16.15 5.77 -6.88
CA PRO A 21 15.68 4.84 -7.91
C PRO A 21 14.21 4.40 -7.77
N VAL A 22 13.59 4.62 -6.60
CA VAL A 22 12.22 4.21 -6.28
C VAL A 22 11.27 5.36 -6.58
N GLU A 23 10.40 5.16 -7.57
CA GLU A 23 9.46 6.17 -8.07
C GLU A 23 8.00 5.86 -7.71
N LEU A 24 7.73 4.72 -7.06
CA LEU A 24 6.37 4.20 -6.86
C LEU A 24 5.47 5.08 -5.98
N ALA A 25 6.01 5.78 -4.98
CA ALA A 25 5.20 6.36 -3.90
C ALA A 25 5.76 7.68 -3.33
N ASP A 26 6.61 8.38 -4.10
CA ASP A 26 7.25 9.66 -3.71
C ASP A 26 7.73 9.68 -2.25
N LEU A 27 8.62 8.74 -1.93
CA LEU A 27 9.06 8.53 -0.55
C LEU A 27 9.86 9.71 0.00
N ARG A 28 9.56 10.07 1.24
CA ARG A 28 10.30 11.05 2.05
C ARG A 28 10.76 10.44 3.35
N VAL A 29 11.81 11.04 3.91
CA VAL A 29 12.31 10.69 5.23
C VAL A 29 12.30 11.94 6.10
N ALA A 30 11.70 11.82 7.27
CA ALA A 30 11.63 12.87 8.26
C ALA A 30 12.28 12.41 9.57
N VAL A 31 13.08 13.29 10.18
CA VAL A 31 13.57 13.08 11.55
C VAL A 31 12.55 13.71 12.50
N LEU A 32 11.95 12.87 13.34
CA LEU A 32 11.00 13.28 14.37
C LEU A 32 11.78 13.57 15.65
N TYR A 33 11.56 14.76 16.21
CA TYR A 33 12.19 15.15 17.47
C TYR A 33 11.56 14.36 18.62
N GLY A 34 12.41 13.77 19.46
CA GLY A 34 11.98 13.22 20.74
C GLY A 34 11.66 14.33 21.75
N ASP A 35 10.95 13.96 22.81
CA ASP A 35 10.58 14.83 23.93
C ASP A 35 11.05 14.26 25.28
N GLU A 36 10.52 14.76 26.41
CA GLU A 36 10.84 14.27 27.75
C GLU A 36 10.18 12.89 28.04
N GLY A 37 10.51 11.89 27.22
CA GLY A 37 10.00 10.53 27.33
C GLY A 37 10.41 9.66 26.14
N ASN A 38 10.48 10.27 24.95
CA ASN A 38 10.74 9.56 23.71
C ASN A 38 12.10 9.88 23.09
N PRO A 39 12.85 8.88 22.60
CA PRO A 39 14.06 9.14 21.81
C PRO A 39 13.70 9.80 20.48
N PRO A 40 14.64 10.43 19.74
CA PRO A 40 14.35 10.85 18.37
C PRO A 40 14.00 9.63 17.50
N ALA A 41 13.18 9.83 16.49
CA ALA A 41 12.80 8.78 15.54
C ALA A 41 13.04 9.22 14.09
N ILE A 42 13.11 8.25 13.19
CA ILE A 42 13.09 8.49 11.75
C ILE A 42 11.84 7.85 11.17
N ALA A 43 11.05 8.63 10.44
CA ALA A 43 9.87 8.16 9.73
C ALA A 43 10.08 8.20 8.23
N ILE A 44 9.54 7.20 7.53
CA ILE A 44 9.37 7.19 6.08
C ILE A 44 7.91 7.52 5.79
N THR A 45 7.67 8.53 4.96
CA THR A 45 6.31 8.91 4.51
C THR A 45 6.20 8.81 2.99
N CYS A 46 4.97 8.69 2.49
CA CYS A 46 4.64 8.69 1.07
C CYS A 46 3.91 10.00 0.73
N GLU A 47 4.45 10.85 -0.13
CA GLU A 47 3.74 12.07 -0.57
C GLU A 47 2.65 11.77 -1.62
N SER A 48 2.70 10.60 -2.26
CA SER A 48 1.71 10.20 -3.25
C SER A 48 0.37 9.82 -2.58
N LEU A 49 -0.74 10.16 -3.24
CA LEU A 49 -2.10 9.83 -2.81
C LEU A 49 -2.91 9.32 -4.00
N GLY A 50 -3.70 8.26 -3.78
CA GLY A 50 -4.55 7.64 -4.78
C GLY A 50 -3.96 6.38 -5.41
N GLN A 51 -4.36 6.10 -6.65
CA GLN A 51 -4.00 4.86 -7.33
C GLN A 51 -2.51 4.84 -7.71
N LEU A 52 -1.84 3.73 -7.40
CA LEU A 52 -0.54 3.42 -7.95
C LEU A 52 -0.67 3.05 -9.43
N ASP A 53 0.10 3.70 -10.31
CA ASP A 53 0.14 3.35 -11.73
C ASP A 53 0.72 1.94 -11.93
N LEU A 54 -0.12 0.97 -12.31
CA LEU A 54 0.30 -0.41 -12.58
C LEU A 54 0.68 -0.63 -14.06
N GLY A 55 0.69 0.43 -14.86
CA GLY A 55 1.20 0.47 -16.22
C GLY A 55 0.53 -0.54 -17.14
N TRP A 56 1.32 -1.46 -17.70
CA TRP A 56 0.84 -2.45 -18.66
C TRP A 56 -0.15 -3.46 -18.05
N ILE A 57 -0.15 -3.63 -16.72
CA ILE A 57 -1.08 -4.52 -16.02
C ILE A 57 -2.51 -4.03 -16.20
N GLU A 58 -2.73 -2.72 -16.33
CA GLU A 58 -4.05 -2.11 -16.55
C GLU A 58 -4.34 -1.87 -18.04
N THR A 59 -3.34 -1.40 -18.78
CA THR A 59 -3.57 -0.76 -20.09
C THR A 59 -3.24 -1.62 -21.31
N SER A 60 -2.55 -2.75 -21.15
CA SER A 60 -2.06 -3.54 -22.29
C SER A 60 -2.95 -4.74 -22.66
N ASP A 61 -2.79 -5.24 -23.89
CA ASP A 61 -3.40 -6.49 -24.37
C ASP A 61 -2.62 -7.75 -23.97
N ALA A 62 -1.72 -7.66 -23.00
CA ALA A 62 -1.01 -8.84 -22.49
C ALA A 62 -2.01 -9.88 -21.95
N PRO A 63 -1.71 -11.18 -22.02
CA PRO A 63 -2.60 -12.23 -21.54
C PRO A 63 -3.08 -11.98 -20.11
N ILE A 64 -4.41 -12.03 -19.88
CA ILE A 64 -5.02 -11.86 -18.56
C ILE A 64 -4.34 -12.71 -17.47
N PRO A 65 -3.97 -13.99 -17.72
CA PRO A 65 -3.30 -14.79 -16.70
C PRO A 65 -1.93 -14.25 -16.28
N TRP A 66 -1.22 -13.52 -17.15
CA TRP A 66 0.04 -12.87 -16.81
C TRP A 66 -0.22 -11.63 -15.95
N ARG A 67 -1.15 -10.77 -16.39
CA ARG A 67 -1.55 -9.56 -15.67
C ARG A 67 -2.04 -9.91 -14.25
N ALA A 68 -2.90 -10.92 -14.13
CA ALA A 68 -3.39 -11.44 -12.85
C ALA A 68 -2.29 -12.01 -11.95
N ALA A 69 -1.29 -12.69 -12.53
CA ALA A 69 -0.17 -13.20 -11.74
C ALA A 69 0.71 -12.09 -11.18
N ILE A 70 0.88 -10.98 -11.90
CA ILE A 70 1.65 -9.83 -11.42
C ILE A 70 0.85 -9.02 -10.40
N TYR A 71 -0.40 -8.65 -10.72
CA TYR A 71 -1.29 -7.95 -9.80
C TYR A 71 -1.40 -8.69 -8.46
N SER A 72 -1.70 -9.99 -8.47
CA SER A 72 -1.83 -10.76 -7.22
C SER A 72 -0.54 -10.84 -6.43
N ALA A 73 0.63 -10.75 -7.08
CA ALA A 73 1.91 -10.69 -6.38
C ALA A 73 2.13 -9.31 -5.72
N LEU A 74 1.77 -8.23 -6.40
CA LEU A 74 1.88 -6.86 -5.87
C LEU A 74 0.92 -6.65 -4.70
N GLU A 75 -0.36 -6.99 -4.88
CA GLU A 75 -1.41 -6.92 -3.85
C GLU A 75 -1.00 -7.63 -2.55
N LYS A 76 -0.40 -8.81 -2.64
CA LYS A 76 0.02 -9.59 -1.46
C LYS A 76 1.30 -9.10 -0.78
N THR A 77 2.07 -8.20 -1.42
CA THR A 77 3.42 -7.89 -0.94
C THR A 77 3.66 -6.42 -0.68
N LEU A 78 3.03 -5.49 -1.41
CA LEU A 78 3.32 -4.05 -1.30
C LEU A 78 2.99 -3.48 0.07
N GLY A 79 1.95 -3.99 0.74
CA GLY A 79 1.59 -3.60 2.12
C GLY A 79 2.68 -3.86 3.17
N LEU A 80 3.76 -4.55 2.82
CA LEU A 80 4.92 -4.71 3.71
C LEU A 80 5.76 -3.44 3.86
N ALA A 81 5.68 -2.52 2.88
CA ALA A 81 6.55 -1.34 2.83
C ALA A 81 5.81 -0.05 2.45
N LEU A 82 4.55 -0.13 2.02
CA LEU A 82 3.73 1.01 1.65
C LEU A 82 2.39 0.95 2.37
N PRO A 83 1.84 2.09 2.81
CA PRO A 83 0.48 2.16 3.29
C PRO A 83 -0.44 2.14 2.05
N VAL A 84 -0.75 0.94 1.57
CA VAL A 84 -1.55 0.70 0.37
C VAL A 84 -2.69 -0.28 0.66
N PHE A 85 -3.86 -0.03 0.09
CA PHE A 85 -5.01 -0.94 0.15
C PHE A 85 -5.35 -1.55 -1.21
N GLY A 86 -5.91 -2.76 -1.20
CA GLY A 86 -6.38 -3.49 -2.36
C GLY A 86 -7.90 -3.52 -2.48
N TYR A 87 -8.40 -4.33 -3.40
CA TYR A 87 -9.85 -4.47 -3.61
C TYR A 87 -10.57 -5.07 -2.41
N ASP A 88 -9.96 -6.05 -1.75
CA ASP A 88 -10.61 -6.73 -0.62
C ASP A 88 -10.81 -5.75 0.54
N ASP A 89 -9.85 -4.86 0.80
CA ASP A 89 -9.96 -3.77 1.79
C ASP A 89 -11.08 -2.77 1.40
N LEU A 90 -11.12 -2.33 0.14
CA LEU A 90 -12.19 -1.45 -0.36
C LEU A 90 -13.57 -2.09 -0.19
N PHE A 91 -13.68 -3.37 -0.55
CA PHE A 91 -14.92 -4.11 -0.46
C PHE A 91 -15.36 -4.30 1.00
N GLU A 92 -14.43 -4.51 1.92
CA GLU A 92 -14.70 -4.55 3.36
C GLU A 92 -15.24 -3.21 3.87
N GLU A 93 -14.61 -2.09 3.51
CA GLU A 93 -15.07 -0.75 3.91
C GLU A 93 -16.47 -0.43 3.35
N ILE A 94 -16.70 -0.69 2.07
CA ILE A 94 -18.02 -0.53 1.44
C ILE A 94 -19.05 -1.43 2.11
N SER A 95 -18.68 -2.68 2.42
CA SER A 95 -19.54 -3.64 3.09
C SER A 95 -19.95 -3.17 4.48
N MET A 96 -19.00 -2.67 5.27
CA MET A 96 -19.29 -2.10 6.58
C MET A 96 -20.22 -0.90 6.49
N TYR A 97 -19.99 -0.01 5.52
CA TYR A 97 -20.74 1.23 5.39
C TYR A 97 -22.16 1.05 4.85
N TYR A 98 -22.34 0.21 3.82
CA TYR A 98 -23.62 0.07 3.11
C TYR A 98 -24.41 -1.18 3.49
N TRP A 99 -23.72 -2.24 3.93
CA TRP A 99 -24.32 -3.56 4.11
C TRP A 99 -24.11 -4.12 5.51
N GLU A 100 -23.74 -3.31 6.51
CA GLU A 100 -23.49 -3.76 7.90
C GLU A 100 -22.49 -4.93 7.96
N GLY A 101 -21.48 -4.90 7.11
CA GLY A 101 -20.43 -5.92 6.99
C GLY A 101 -20.84 -7.17 6.21
N GLN A 102 -22.05 -7.23 5.64
CA GLN A 102 -22.50 -8.37 4.83
C GLN A 102 -21.85 -8.43 3.45
N THR A 103 -21.40 -9.61 3.05
CA THR A 103 -20.61 -9.81 1.81
C THR A 103 -21.35 -10.60 0.72
N ASP A 104 -22.57 -11.05 0.99
CA ASP A 104 -23.47 -11.67 0.02
C ASP A 104 -24.79 -10.89 -0.11
N ASP A 105 -25.41 -11.01 -1.28
CA ASP A 105 -26.59 -10.22 -1.64
C ASP A 105 -27.81 -10.49 -0.75
N GLU A 106 -28.00 -11.74 -0.29
CA GLU A 106 -29.16 -12.10 0.51
C GLU A 106 -29.08 -11.45 1.89
N ALA A 107 -27.92 -11.60 2.55
CA ALA A 107 -27.66 -10.99 3.84
C ALA A 107 -27.64 -9.45 3.74
N ALA A 108 -27.03 -8.88 2.71
CA ALA A 108 -27.03 -7.43 2.50
C ALA A 108 -28.44 -6.88 2.32
N ARG A 109 -29.28 -7.50 1.48
CA ARG A 109 -30.69 -7.10 1.29
C ARG A 109 -31.47 -7.17 2.59
N HIS A 110 -31.27 -8.23 3.37
CA HIS A 110 -31.93 -8.39 4.66
C HIS A 110 -31.55 -7.26 5.63
N CYS A 111 -30.26 -6.97 5.77
CA CYS A 111 -29.77 -5.88 6.63
C CYS A 111 -30.31 -4.51 6.20
N MET A 112 -30.34 -4.23 4.89
CA MET A 112 -30.86 -2.97 4.36
C MET A 112 -32.37 -2.79 4.64
N ILE A 113 -33.17 -3.84 4.53
CA ILE A 113 -34.59 -3.79 4.87
C ILE A 113 -34.77 -3.61 6.38
N GLU A 114 -34.14 -4.46 7.18
CA GLU A 114 -34.42 -4.56 8.62
C GLU A 114 -33.82 -3.41 9.42
N TYR A 115 -32.59 -3.01 9.11
CA TYR A 115 -31.84 -2.03 9.90
C TYR A 115 -31.83 -0.64 9.28
N GLN A 116 -31.87 -0.55 7.94
CA GLN A 116 -31.83 0.74 7.23
C GLN A 116 -33.22 1.19 6.73
N GLY A 117 -34.24 0.32 6.81
CA GLY A 117 -35.61 0.65 6.45
C GLY A 117 -35.84 0.83 4.95
N VAL A 118 -34.92 0.33 4.11
CA VAL A 118 -35.02 0.41 2.65
C VAL A 118 -36.21 -0.44 2.20
N SER A 119 -37.09 0.15 1.38
CA SER A 119 -38.24 -0.59 0.88
C SER A 119 -37.81 -1.64 -0.16
N PRO A 120 -38.54 -2.75 -0.30
CA PRO A 120 -38.20 -3.78 -1.30
C PRO A 120 -38.10 -3.26 -2.73
N ASP A 121 -38.89 -2.23 -3.08
CA ASP A 121 -38.90 -1.63 -4.41
C ASP A 121 -37.65 -0.77 -4.68
N GLU A 122 -37.00 -0.24 -3.64
CA GLU A 122 -35.76 0.57 -3.75
C GLU A 122 -34.49 -0.29 -3.81
N LEU A 123 -34.57 -1.58 -3.45
CA LEU A 123 -33.42 -2.48 -3.45
C LEU A 123 -32.90 -2.77 -4.87
N ASP A 124 -33.78 -2.75 -5.87
CA ASP A 124 -33.40 -3.04 -7.25
C ASP A 124 -32.55 -1.91 -7.88
N GLU A 125 -32.58 -0.71 -7.29
CA GLU A 125 -31.75 0.42 -7.68
C GLU A 125 -30.45 0.52 -6.86
N THR A 126 -30.29 -0.32 -5.83
CA THR A 126 -29.13 -0.26 -4.93
C THR A 126 -28.03 -1.23 -5.36
N MET A 127 -26.77 -0.82 -5.20
CA MET A 127 -25.62 -1.68 -5.44
C MET A 127 -25.55 -2.78 -4.38
N LEU A 128 -25.35 -4.02 -4.84
CA LEU A 128 -25.18 -5.20 -4.00
C LEU A 128 -23.75 -5.75 -4.07
N PRO A 129 -23.34 -6.56 -3.08
CA PRO A 129 -22.03 -7.19 -3.05
C PRO A 129 -21.63 -7.88 -4.36
N SER A 130 -22.54 -8.66 -4.97
CA SER A 130 -22.25 -9.38 -6.21
C SER A 130 -22.07 -8.43 -7.41
N ALA A 131 -22.86 -7.36 -7.48
CA ALA A 131 -22.79 -6.36 -8.54
C ALA A 131 -21.47 -5.58 -8.51
N MET A 132 -20.98 -5.26 -7.31
CA MET A 132 -19.65 -4.66 -7.14
C MET A 132 -18.54 -5.65 -7.56
N ASN A 133 -18.61 -6.90 -7.10
CA ASN A 133 -17.64 -7.94 -7.46
C ASN A 133 -17.62 -8.24 -8.97
N ALA A 134 -18.75 -8.18 -9.65
CA ALA A 134 -18.85 -8.41 -11.09
C ALA A 134 -18.12 -7.33 -11.92
N ARG A 135 -17.88 -6.13 -11.36
CA ARG A 135 -17.12 -5.06 -12.02
C ARG A 135 -15.61 -5.24 -11.96
N ARG A 136 -15.11 -6.20 -11.18
CA ARG A 136 -13.67 -6.47 -11.08
C ARG A 136 -13.11 -6.85 -12.45
N PRO A 137 -12.12 -6.12 -12.95
CA PRO A 137 -11.37 -6.55 -14.12
C PRO A 137 -10.80 -7.96 -13.91
N GLU A 138 -10.80 -8.77 -14.96
CA GLU A 138 -10.36 -10.17 -14.85
C GLU A 138 -8.90 -10.31 -14.36
N TRP A 139 -8.06 -9.31 -14.63
CA TRP A 139 -6.68 -9.27 -14.17
C TRP A 139 -6.54 -8.96 -12.67
N MET A 140 -7.58 -8.49 -11.98
CA MET A 140 -7.58 -8.36 -10.51
C MET A 140 -7.97 -9.66 -9.80
N ILE A 141 -8.47 -10.64 -10.54
CA ILE A 141 -8.96 -11.89 -9.95
C ILE A 141 -7.79 -12.87 -9.82
N GLY A 142 -7.35 -13.11 -8.59
CA GLY A 142 -6.22 -14.00 -8.32
C GLY A 142 -6.40 -15.43 -8.84
N ALA A 143 -7.63 -15.92 -8.99
CA ALA A 143 -7.92 -17.23 -9.58
C ALA A 143 -7.56 -17.31 -11.08
N ASN A 144 -7.52 -16.19 -11.78
CA ASN A 144 -7.11 -16.10 -13.18
C ASN A 144 -5.59 -16.12 -13.36
N ALA A 145 -4.81 -15.98 -12.27
CA ALA A 145 -3.36 -15.92 -12.31
C ALA A 145 -2.73 -17.23 -12.84
N GLU A 146 -1.84 -17.09 -13.82
CA GLU A 146 -1.05 -18.20 -14.31
C GLU A 146 -0.03 -18.68 -13.26
N LYS A 147 0.27 -19.98 -13.26
CA LYS A 147 1.30 -20.51 -12.37
C LYS A 147 2.66 -19.90 -12.75
N PRO A 148 3.53 -19.57 -11.76
CA PRO A 148 4.82 -18.95 -12.07
C PRO A 148 5.67 -19.71 -13.07
N THR A 149 5.61 -21.05 -13.09
CA THR A 149 6.38 -21.89 -14.03
C THR A 149 5.92 -21.82 -15.49
N ARG A 150 4.72 -21.27 -15.75
CA ARG A 150 4.12 -21.15 -17.08
C ARG A 150 4.17 -19.72 -17.64
N LEU A 151 4.63 -18.76 -16.85
CA LEU A 151 4.87 -17.39 -17.31
C LEU A 151 6.10 -17.33 -18.22
N PRO A 152 6.22 -16.29 -19.07
CA PRO A 152 7.46 -15.95 -19.76
C PRO A 152 8.66 -15.90 -18.82
N THR A 153 9.82 -16.38 -19.28
CA THR A 153 11.03 -16.54 -18.45
C THR A 153 11.44 -15.23 -17.77
N ILE A 154 11.23 -14.08 -18.43
CA ILE A 154 11.53 -12.76 -17.86
C ILE A 154 10.61 -12.47 -16.66
N LEU A 155 9.29 -12.67 -16.80
CA LEU A 155 8.33 -12.50 -15.70
C LEU A 155 8.64 -13.46 -14.53
N GLN A 156 9.01 -14.71 -14.81
CA GLN A 156 9.42 -15.66 -13.77
C GLN A 156 10.59 -15.13 -12.94
N LYS A 157 11.61 -14.57 -13.60
CA LYS A 157 12.80 -14.03 -12.94
C LYS A 157 12.45 -12.81 -12.09
N LYS A 158 11.65 -11.88 -12.61
CA LYS A 158 11.21 -10.69 -11.88
C LYS A 158 10.34 -11.04 -10.66
N LEU A 159 9.36 -11.94 -10.81
CA LEU A 159 8.57 -12.44 -9.67
C LEU A 159 9.43 -13.14 -8.62
N ARG A 160 10.43 -13.92 -9.04
CA ARG A 160 11.38 -14.54 -8.09
C ARG A 160 12.19 -13.47 -7.35
N ARG A 161 12.62 -12.41 -8.02
CA ARG A 161 13.31 -11.27 -7.40
C ARG A 161 12.41 -10.58 -6.39
N LEU A 162 11.17 -10.24 -6.74
CA LEU A 162 10.19 -9.66 -5.83
C LEU A 162 10.01 -10.53 -4.58
N ARG A 163 9.76 -11.84 -4.77
CA ARG A 163 9.61 -12.78 -3.64
C ARG A 163 10.85 -12.88 -2.76
N LYS A 164 12.04 -12.82 -3.34
CA LYS A 164 13.29 -12.84 -2.58
C LYS A 164 13.43 -11.57 -1.75
N ALA A 165 13.16 -10.41 -2.33
CA ALA A 165 13.24 -9.12 -1.64
C ALA A 165 12.16 -8.98 -0.57
N TYR A 166 10.93 -9.40 -0.86
CA TYR A 166 9.82 -9.47 0.11
C TYR A 166 10.20 -10.32 1.34
N LYS A 167 10.78 -11.51 1.11
CA LYS A 167 11.27 -12.35 2.22
C LYS A 167 12.42 -11.73 2.98
N ALA A 168 13.33 -11.01 2.31
CA ALA A 168 14.43 -10.34 2.98
C ALA A 168 13.91 -9.23 3.91
N LEU A 169 12.98 -8.42 3.42
CA LEU A 169 12.33 -7.36 4.20
C LEU A 169 11.49 -7.92 5.36
N GLY A 170 10.67 -8.93 5.09
CA GLY A 170 9.80 -9.55 6.11
C GLY A 170 10.53 -10.36 7.18
N ASN A 171 11.83 -10.62 7.00
CA ASN A 171 12.67 -11.28 8.01
C ASN A 171 13.43 -10.29 8.91
N LEU A 172 13.29 -8.97 8.69
CA LEU A 172 13.90 -7.97 9.55
C LEU A 172 13.20 -7.94 10.92
N SER A 173 13.98 -7.74 11.97
CA SER A 173 13.43 -7.43 13.29
C SER A 173 12.77 -6.04 13.28
N PRO A 174 11.72 -5.80 14.08
CA PRO A 174 11.15 -4.45 14.24
C PRO A 174 12.18 -3.41 14.68
N GLU A 175 13.11 -3.78 15.57
CA GLU A 175 14.12 -2.88 16.10
C GLU A 175 15.11 -2.44 15.02
N GLY A 176 15.22 -1.13 14.81
CA GLY A 176 16.13 -0.55 13.80
C GLY A 176 15.65 -0.73 12.35
N ASN A 177 14.40 -1.13 12.13
CA ASN A 177 13.83 -1.32 10.79
C ASN A 177 13.12 -0.07 10.30
N ALA A 178 13.61 0.50 9.20
CA ALA A 178 13.07 1.71 8.59
C ALA A 178 11.63 1.56 8.06
N TRP A 179 11.19 0.33 7.78
CA TRP A 179 9.89 0.01 7.18
C TRP A 179 8.91 -0.61 8.19
N HIS A 180 9.28 -0.68 9.47
CA HIS A 180 8.36 -1.14 10.48
C HIS A 180 7.34 -0.04 10.75
N PHE A 181 6.08 -0.31 10.45
CA PHE A 181 4.98 0.56 10.80
C PHE A 181 4.36 0.10 12.11
N ASP A 182 4.25 1.02 13.06
CA ASP A 182 3.54 0.86 14.31
C ASP A 182 2.74 2.14 14.59
N ARG A 183 1.43 1.96 14.76
CA ARG A 183 0.48 3.06 14.91
C ARG A 183 0.60 3.76 16.25
N ASP A 184 0.82 2.99 17.31
CA ASP A 184 0.91 3.54 18.66
C ASP A 184 2.20 4.36 18.79
N ILE A 185 3.30 3.85 18.20
CA ILE A 185 4.57 4.59 18.14
C ILE A 185 4.37 5.91 17.38
N ILE A 186 3.73 5.92 16.20
CA ILE A 186 3.62 7.17 15.45
C ILE A 186 2.76 8.22 16.17
N TYR A 187 1.72 7.81 16.91
CA TYR A 187 0.89 8.73 17.71
C TYR A 187 1.69 9.42 18.82
N GLU A 188 2.70 8.77 19.39
CA GLU A 188 3.59 9.39 20.38
C GLU A 188 4.40 10.56 19.80
N TYR A 189 4.74 10.53 18.50
CA TYR A 189 5.51 11.60 17.84
C TYR A 189 4.63 12.61 17.10
N VAL A 190 3.51 12.16 16.53
CA VAL A 190 2.60 12.98 15.73
C VAL A 190 1.14 12.70 16.15
N PRO A 191 0.70 13.25 17.30
CA PRO A 191 -0.62 12.95 17.86
C PRO A 191 -1.80 13.30 16.94
N HIS A 192 -1.63 14.25 16.02
CA HIS A 192 -2.69 14.63 15.08
C HIS A 192 -3.11 13.47 14.16
N PHE A 193 -2.24 12.46 13.94
CA PHE A 193 -2.63 11.30 13.16
C PHE A 193 -3.73 10.45 13.83
N GLU A 194 -4.02 10.62 15.11
CA GLU A 194 -5.17 9.95 15.77
C GLU A 194 -6.50 10.34 15.13
N GLU A 195 -6.57 11.53 14.52
CA GLU A 195 -7.76 12.06 13.84
C GLU A 195 -7.79 11.72 12.34
N CYS A 196 -6.69 11.20 11.78
CA CYS A 196 -6.60 10.87 10.37
C CYS A 196 -7.29 9.54 10.03
N SER A 197 -7.62 9.37 8.76
CA SER A 197 -8.20 8.13 8.25
C SER A 197 -7.28 6.93 8.48
N THR A 198 -7.88 5.82 8.91
CA THR A 198 -7.22 4.52 9.02
C THR A 198 -7.07 3.81 7.68
N LEU A 199 -7.82 4.25 6.66
CA LEU A 199 -7.64 3.77 5.29
C LEU A 199 -6.29 4.28 4.75
N PRO A 200 -5.46 3.44 4.14
CA PRO A 200 -4.20 3.90 3.57
C PRO A 200 -4.38 4.91 2.42
N PRO A 201 -3.44 5.85 2.21
CA PRO A 201 -3.54 6.88 1.16
C PRO A 201 -3.33 6.33 -0.26
N LEU A 202 -2.68 5.16 -0.41
CA LEU A 202 -2.41 4.55 -1.71
C LEU A 202 -3.39 3.41 -1.97
N THR A 203 -3.73 3.20 -3.25
CA THR A 203 -4.56 2.06 -3.65
C THR A 203 -4.03 1.34 -4.88
N LEU A 204 -4.27 0.02 -4.92
CA LEU A 204 -4.13 -0.80 -6.13
C LEU A 204 -5.45 -0.95 -6.88
N VAL A 205 -6.54 -0.37 -6.36
CA VAL A 205 -7.84 -0.42 -7.02
C VAL A 205 -7.86 0.56 -8.18
N PRO A 206 -8.26 0.12 -9.40
CA PRO A 206 -8.36 1.01 -10.54
C PRO A 206 -9.51 2.01 -10.37
N VAL A 207 -9.17 3.28 -10.21
CA VAL A 207 -10.12 4.38 -9.96
C VAL A 207 -11.05 4.56 -11.14
N ASP A 208 -10.60 4.36 -12.38
CA ASP A 208 -11.49 4.41 -13.56
C ASP A 208 -12.66 3.42 -13.47
N GLN A 209 -12.48 2.29 -12.78
CA GLN A 209 -13.50 1.27 -12.62
C GLN A 209 -14.33 1.43 -11.35
N PHE A 210 -13.75 1.99 -10.27
CA PHE A 210 -14.31 2.06 -8.91
C PHE A 210 -14.31 3.47 -8.30
N ALA A 211 -14.32 4.53 -9.13
CA ALA A 211 -14.17 5.91 -8.69
C ALA A 211 -15.14 6.28 -7.56
N ARG A 212 -16.42 5.92 -7.73
CA ARG A 212 -17.45 6.20 -6.71
C ARG A 212 -17.12 5.53 -5.38
N GLU A 213 -16.80 4.25 -5.40
CA GLU A 213 -16.54 3.48 -4.19
C GLU A 213 -15.28 3.99 -3.48
N VAL A 214 -14.23 4.29 -4.25
CA VAL A 214 -12.99 4.89 -3.73
C VAL A 214 -13.28 6.26 -3.12
N ASP A 215 -14.01 7.13 -3.81
CA ASP A 215 -14.38 8.46 -3.29
C ASP A 215 -15.22 8.38 -2.00
N ASP A 216 -16.14 7.41 -1.92
CA ASP A 216 -17.01 7.21 -0.76
C ASP A 216 -16.19 6.82 0.48
N VAL A 217 -15.27 5.84 0.37
CA VAL A 217 -14.43 5.41 1.50
C VAL A 217 -13.29 6.39 1.80
N ALA A 218 -12.79 7.10 0.79
CA ALA A 218 -11.71 8.08 0.94
C ALA A 218 -12.19 9.41 1.54
N ARG A 219 -13.51 9.66 1.59
CA ARG A 219 -14.08 10.95 2.04
C ARG A 219 -13.50 11.43 3.36
N HIS A 220 -13.43 10.54 4.36
CA HIS A 220 -12.89 10.89 5.66
C HIS A 220 -11.41 11.30 5.59
N GLY A 221 -10.60 10.57 4.81
CA GLY A 221 -9.20 10.92 4.60
C GLY A 221 -9.00 12.19 3.78
N MET A 222 -9.90 12.50 2.85
CA MET A 222 -9.89 13.78 2.14
C MET A 222 -10.25 14.97 3.05
N GLU A 223 -11.05 14.73 4.10
CA GLU A 223 -11.47 15.76 5.06
C GLU A 223 -10.46 15.96 6.20
N LEU A 224 -9.97 14.88 6.80
CA LEU A 224 -9.11 14.91 8.00
C LEU A 224 -7.65 14.51 7.74
N GLY A 225 -7.32 14.11 6.52
CA GLY A 225 -6.00 13.60 6.15
C GLY A 225 -5.89 12.08 6.24
N PHE A 226 -4.86 11.56 5.59
CA PHE A 226 -4.48 10.14 5.62
C PHE A 226 -3.22 9.96 6.44
N MET A 227 -3.08 8.80 7.08
CA MET A 227 -1.82 8.39 7.67
C MET A 227 -0.89 7.86 6.57
N ASP A 228 0.05 8.69 6.15
CA ASP A 228 0.96 8.46 5.02
C ASP A 228 2.31 7.84 5.41
N VAL A 229 2.38 7.26 6.61
CA VAL A 229 3.61 6.69 7.17
C VAL A 229 3.82 5.26 6.70
N ALA A 230 4.91 5.02 5.99
CA ALA A 230 5.38 3.71 5.57
C ALA A 230 6.19 2.98 6.65
N GLY A 231 6.83 3.73 7.55
CA GLY A 231 7.56 3.17 8.68
C GLY A 231 8.04 4.23 9.65
N VAL A 232 8.24 3.83 10.90
CA VAL A 232 8.75 4.67 11.99
C VAL A 232 9.77 3.88 12.82
N CYS A 233 10.93 4.47 13.04
CA CYS A 233 12.01 3.84 13.79
C CYS A 233 12.53 4.79 14.88
N PRO A 234 12.14 4.59 16.14
CA PRO A 234 12.77 5.23 17.29
C PRO A 234 14.26 4.86 17.37
N LEU A 235 15.10 5.84 17.75
CA LEU A 235 16.56 5.71 17.84
C LEU A 235 17.05 6.10 19.25
N PRO A 236 16.81 5.25 20.28
CA PRO A 236 17.36 5.47 21.62
C PRO A 236 18.89 5.49 21.66
N GLU A 237 19.56 4.78 20.75
CA GLU A 237 21.02 4.75 20.66
C GLU A 237 21.53 5.09 19.25
N ALA A 238 22.62 5.87 19.17
CA ALA A 238 23.17 6.29 17.89
C ALA A 238 23.72 5.14 17.01
N ASN A 239 24.03 3.98 17.60
CA ASN A 239 24.50 2.79 16.89
C ASN A 239 23.40 2.11 16.04
N GLN A 240 22.13 2.46 16.25
CA GLN A 240 20.99 1.89 15.50
C GLN A 240 20.85 2.49 14.10
N ILE A 241 21.54 3.60 13.81
CA ILE A 241 21.48 4.27 12.51
C ILE A 241 21.98 3.37 11.37
N ASP A 242 22.98 2.52 11.63
CA ASP A 242 23.54 1.60 10.63
C ASP A 242 22.54 0.48 10.29
N SER A 243 21.83 -0.03 11.30
CA SER A 243 20.72 -0.98 11.11
C SER A 243 19.56 -0.35 10.35
N TRP A 244 19.25 0.92 10.64
CA TRP A 244 18.25 1.68 9.91
C TRP A 244 18.61 1.87 8.44
N PHE A 245 19.84 2.26 8.12
CA PHE A 245 20.28 2.35 6.71
C PHE A 245 20.27 0.98 6.01
N THR A 246 20.70 -0.08 6.70
CA THR A 246 20.67 -1.44 6.14
C THR A 246 19.24 -1.87 5.81
N SER A 247 18.27 -1.61 6.69
CA SER A 247 16.87 -1.92 6.45
C SER A 247 16.25 -1.03 5.36
N LEU A 248 16.63 0.26 5.31
CA LEU A 248 16.25 1.18 4.24
C LEU A 248 16.64 0.62 2.87
N GLU A 249 17.89 0.18 2.71
CA GLU A 249 18.38 -0.43 1.46
C GLU A 249 17.59 -1.69 1.08
N ILE A 250 17.26 -2.54 2.05
CA ILE A 250 16.51 -3.78 1.81
C ILE A 250 15.09 -3.49 1.30
N GLY A 251 14.39 -2.54 1.93
CA GLY A 251 13.05 -2.16 1.46
C GLY A 251 13.08 -1.39 0.15
N ALA A 252 14.09 -0.54 -0.09
CA ALA A 252 14.28 0.09 -1.41
C ALA A 252 14.49 -0.96 -2.52
N GLN A 253 15.27 -2.02 -2.26
CA GLN A 253 15.44 -3.14 -3.19
C GLN A 253 14.14 -3.92 -3.43
N PHE A 254 13.28 -4.04 -2.42
CA PHE A 254 11.96 -4.63 -2.55
C PHE A 254 11.05 -3.79 -3.44
N LEU A 255 10.94 -2.48 -3.17
CA LEU A 255 10.13 -1.56 -3.98
C LEU A 255 10.64 -1.48 -5.43
N LEU A 256 11.95 -1.47 -5.64
CA LEU A 256 12.55 -1.58 -6.97
C LEU A 256 12.15 -2.88 -7.69
N ALA A 257 12.08 -4.00 -6.99
CA ALA A 257 11.66 -5.25 -7.59
C ALA A 257 10.17 -5.24 -7.99
N ALA A 258 9.33 -4.52 -7.25
CA ALA A 258 7.94 -4.27 -7.63
C ALA A 258 7.83 -3.32 -8.83
N GLN A 259 8.55 -2.20 -8.80
CA GLN A 259 8.60 -1.22 -9.89
C GLN A 259 9.06 -1.86 -11.21
N GLU A 260 10.07 -2.72 -11.17
CA GLU A 260 10.55 -3.43 -12.37
C GLU A 260 9.53 -4.41 -12.98
N LEU A 261 8.54 -4.86 -12.21
CA LEU A 261 7.41 -5.64 -12.74
C LEU A 261 6.41 -4.73 -13.45
N ILE A 262 6.11 -3.57 -12.85
CA ILE A 262 5.18 -2.56 -13.37
C ILE A 262 5.73 -1.89 -14.64
N GLN A 263 7.03 -1.58 -14.68
CA GLN A 263 7.68 -0.89 -15.80
C GLN A 263 8.09 -1.83 -16.95
N LEU A 264 7.74 -3.10 -16.88
CA LEU A 264 8.10 -4.06 -17.91
C LEU A 264 7.30 -3.81 -19.20
N ASP A 265 7.94 -3.96 -20.36
CA ASP A 265 7.27 -3.91 -21.65
C ASP A 265 6.80 -5.33 -22.06
N PRO A 266 5.48 -5.62 -22.02
CA PRO A 266 4.98 -6.97 -22.29
C PRO A 266 5.17 -7.42 -23.75
N THR A 267 5.41 -6.49 -24.68
CA THR A 267 5.65 -6.82 -26.10
C THR A 267 7.01 -7.46 -26.33
N LYS A 268 7.90 -7.42 -25.33
CA LYS A 268 9.26 -7.97 -25.36
C LYS A 268 9.42 -9.28 -24.57
N LEU A 269 8.31 -9.91 -24.17
CA LEU A 269 8.26 -11.10 -23.32
C LEU A 269 8.35 -12.44 -24.06
#